data_AF-A0A7X1ZMI9-F1
#
_entry.id   AF-A0A7X1ZMI9-F1
#
_cell.length_a   1.000
_cell.length_b   1.000
_cell.length_c   1.000
_cell.angle_alpha   90.00
_cell.angle_beta   90.00
_cell.angle_gamma   90.00
#
_symmetry.space_group_name_H-M   'P 1'
#
loop_
_entity.id
_entity.type
_entity.pdbx_description
1 polymer ?
#
loop_
_entity_poly.entity_id
_entity_poly.type
_entity_poly.pdbx_seq_one_letter_code
_entity_poly.pdbx_strand_id
1 'polypeptide(L)'
;MRHRKKGRKLGRDKDQREALLINLIKSLLFYEEITTTEAKAKEMARWAEKIITLAKVDSVHHRRNAFKIVRDKKVTKKLFDVIAPRYKNRSGG
;
A
#
# COMPACT_ATOMS: atom_id res chain seq x y z
N MET A 1 10.08 -28.56 1.11
CA MET A 1 10.40 -27.51 0.14
C MET A 1 9.30 -26.44 0.08
N ARG A 2 9.60 -25.19 -0.28
CA ARG A 2 8.59 -24.10 -0.42
C ARG A 2 8.26 -23.87 -1.91
N HIS A 3 7.71 -24.87 -2.60
CA HIS A 3 7.34 -24.71 -4.01
C HIS A 3 6.18 -23.73 -4.18
N ARG A 4 6.27 -22.86 -5.21
CA ARG A 4 5.23 -21.90 -5.62
C ARG A 4 4.75 -20.92 -4.54
N LYS A 5 5.49 -20.76 -3.43
CA LYS A 5 5.12 -19.85 -2.35
C LYS A 5 5.51 -18.41 -2.70
N LYS A 6 4.52 -17.58 -3.03
CA LYS A 6 4.70 -16.14 -3.26
C LYS A 6 4.66 -15.35 -1.95
N GLY A 7 5.46 -14.29 -1.88
CA GLY A 7 5.54 -13.37 -0.75
C GLY A 7 6.50 -13.79 0.36
N ARG A 8 6.87 -12.81 1.20
CA ARG A 8 7.84 -13.00 2.29
C ARG A 8 7.14 -13.06 3.65
N LYS A 9 7.63 -13.95 4.52
CA LYS A 9 7.13 -14.06 5.90
C LYS A 9 7.59 -12.92 6.81
N LEU A 10 8.69 -12.22 6.47
CA LEU A 10 9.29 -11.15 7.28
C LEU A 10 9.59 -11.54 8.74
N GLY A 11 9.78 -12.84 9.01
CA GLY A 11 10.00 -13.37 10.36
C GLY A 11 8.83 -13.15 11.33
N ARG A 12 7.61 -12.94 10.81
CA ARG A 12 6.42 -12.60 11.61
C ARG A 12 5.24 -13.49 11.27
N ASP A 13 4.37 -13.66 12.26
CA ASP A 13 3.05 -14.26 12.06
C ASP A 13 2.17 -13.39 11.17
N LYS A 14 1.05 -13.94 10.72
CA LYS A 14 0.20 -13.31 9.71
C LYS A 14 -0.27 -11.92 10.17
N ASP A 15 -0.84 -11.83 11.37
CA ASP A 15 -1.47 -10.60 11.85
C ASP A 15 -0.43 -9.50 12.08
N GLN A 16 0.71 -9.85 12.68
CA GLN A 16 1.84 -8.93 12.87
C GLN A 16 2.43 -8.47 11.54
N ARG A 17 2.51 -9.36 10.54
CA ARG A 17 3.00 -9.01 9.20
C ARG A 17 2.03 -8.07 8.49
N GLU A 18 0.73 -8.30 8.58
CA GLU A 18 -0.29 -7.44 8.00
C GLU A 18 -0.26 -6.05 8.65
N ALA A 19 -0.21 -5.97 9.98
CA ALA A 19 -0.08 -4.70 10.70
C ALA A 19 1.19 -3.93 10.31
N LEU A 20 2.33 -4.62 10.20
CA LEU A 20 3.59 -4.01 9.75
C LEU A 20 3.46 -3.42 8.34
N LEU A 21 2.90 -4.18 7.40
CA LEU A 21 2.74 -3.72 6.01
C LEU A 21 1.79 -2.52 5.93
N ILE A 22 0.67 -2.55 6.65
CA ILE A 22 -0.29 -1.43 6.71
C ILE A 22 0.40 -0.17 7.23
N ASN A 23 1.17 -0.29 8.31
CA ASN A 23 1.90 0.85 8.89
C ASN A 23 2.93 1.41 7.91
N LEU A 24 3.69 0.56 7.22
CA LEU A 24 4.67 1.01 6.23
C LEU A 24 4.01 1.71 5.03
N ILE A 25 2.91 1.16 4.52
CA ILE A 25 2.13 1.78 3.43
C ILE A 25 1.58 3.14 3.87
N LYS A 26 1.03 3.20 5.09
CA LYS A 26 0.50 4.45 5.66
C LYS A 26 1.59 5.52 5.72
N SER A 27 2.77 5.17 6.21
CA SER A 27 3.94 6.08 6.25
C SER A 27 4.38 6.47 4.84
N LEU A 28 4.47 5.53 3.90
CA LEU A 28 4.82 5.82 2.51
C LEU A 28 3.84 6.80 1.86
N LEU A 29 2.53 6.59 2.02
CA LEU A 29 1.52 7.47 1.44
C LEU A 29 1.50 8.85 2.12
N PHE A 30 1.87 8.93 3.39
CA PHE A 30 1.93 10.19 4.11
C PHE A 30 3.19 11.00 3.76
N TYR A 31 4.37 10.39 3.86
CA TYR A 31 5.67 11.05 3.67
C TYR A 31 6.19 11.01 2.22
N GLU A 32 5.58 10.21 1.34
CA GLU A 32 6.01 9.94 -0.05
C GLU A 32 7.35 9.22 -0.20
N GLU A 33 8.22 9.26 0.81
CA GLU A 33 9.48 8.54 0.86
C GLU A 33 9.73 7.98 2.27
N ILE A 34 10.23 6.75 2.37
CA ILE A 34 10.61 6.12 3.65
C ILE A 34 11.85 5.25 3.48
N THR A 35 12.70 5.21 4.50
CA THR A 35 13.82 4.26 4.59
C THR A 35 13.37 2.99 5.31
N THR A 36 13.56 1.83 4.68
CA THR A 36 13.25 0.53 5.29
C THR A 36 14.16 -0.57 4.77
N THR A 37 14.03 -1.80 5.29
CA THR A 37 14.84 -2.92 4.80
C THR A 37 14.33 -3.40 3.44
N GLU A 38 15.23 -3.86 2.58
CA GLU A 38 14.91 -4.34 1.23
C GLU A 38 13.80 -5.42 1.24
N ALA A 39 13.84 -6.32 2.24
CA ALA A 39 12.85 -7.36 2.41
C ALA A 39 11.44 -6.80 2.59
N LYS A 40 11.30 -5.76 3.43
CA LYS A 40 10.04 -5.06 3.71
C LYS A 40 9.62 -4.22 2.50
N ALA A 41 10.56 -3.53 1.86
CA ALA A 41 10.30 -2.67 0.71
C ALA A 41 9.65 -3.43 -0.45
N LYS A 42 10.22 -4.56 -0.90
CA LYS A 42 9.63 -5.26 -2.07
C LYS A 42 8.28 -5.94 -1.75
N GLU A 43 8.00 -6.29 -0.50
CA GLU A 43 6.65 -6.75 -0.13
C GLU A 43 5.65 -5.60 -0.05
N MET A 44 6.05 -4.48 0.55
CA MET A 44 5.23 -3.27 0.65
C MET A 44 4.89 -2.73 -0.74
N ALA A 45 5.85 -2.69 -1.67
CA ALA A 45 5.67 -2.15 -3.03
C ALA A 45 4.49 -2.81 -3.74
N ARG A 46 4.38 -4.15 -3.68
CA ARG A 46 3.26 -4.90 -4.26
C ARG A 46 1.90 -4.52 -3.70
N TRP A 47 1.83 -4.12 -2.44
CA TRP A 47 0.60 -3.67 -1.81
C TRP A 47 0.31 -2.20 -2.09
N ALA A 48 1.33 -1.35 -2.08
CA ALA A 48 1.22 0.07 -2.41
C ALA A 48 0.72 0.25 -3.85
N GLU A 49 1.25 -0.49 -4.82
CA GLU A 49 0.82 -0.43 -6.22
C GLU A 49 -0.67 -0.77 -6.38
N LYS A 50 -1.17 -1.80 -5.66
CA LYS A 50 -2.59 -2.16 -5.66
C LYS A 50 -3.47 -1.03 -5.11
N ILE A 51 -3.04 -0.38 -4.03
CA ILE A 51 -3.79 0.71 -3.40
C ILE A 51 -3.79 1.95 -4.28
N ILE A 52 -2.67 2.29 -4.92
CA ILE A 52 -2.58 3.41 -5.87
C ILE A 52 -3.47 3.12 -7.09
N THR A 53 -3.41 1.90 -7.62
CA THR A 53 -4.25 1.48 -8.75
C THR A 53 -5.73 1.58 -8.42
N LEU A 54 -6.14 1.12 -7.23
CA LEU A 54 -7.49 1.28 -6.72
C LEU A 54 -7.90 2.77 -6.64
N ALA A 55 -6.98 3.64 -6.25
CA ALA A 55 -7.26 5.07 -6.06
C ALA A 55 -7.33 5.88 -7.36
N LYS A 56 -6.85 5.37 -8.50
CA LYS A 56 -6.93 6.05 -9.80
C LYS A 56 -8.36 6.32 -10.24
N VAL A 57 -9.30 5.46 -9.84
CA VAL A 57 -10.73 5.65 -10.05
C VAL A 57 -11.32 6.20 -8.76
N ASP A 58 -11.60 7.49 -8.74
CA ASP A 58 -12.23 8.09 -7.58
C ASP A 58 -13.72 7.74 -7.53
N SER A 59 -14.08 6.83 -6.62
CA SER A 59 -15.47 6.55 -6.29
C SER A 59 -15.62 6.25 -4.81
N VAL A 60 -16.83 6.43 -4.27
CA VAL A 60 -17.14 6.15 -2.86
C VAL A 60 -16.77 4.70 -2.49
N HIS A 61 -16.99 3.76 -3.41
CA HIS A 61 -16.62 2.36 -3.21
C HIS A 61 -15.10 2.17 -3.08
N HIS A 62 -14.32 2.78 -3.98
CA HIS A 62 -12.86 2.71 -3.95
C HIS A 62 -12.29 3.41 -2.70
N ARG A 63 -12.81 4.58 -2.32
CA ARG A 63 -12.43 5.29 -1.09
C ARG A 63 -12.69 4.43 0.16
N ARG A 64 -13.85 3.74 0.24
CA ARG A 64 -14.16 2.82 1.35
C ARG A 64 -13.21 1.62 1.38
N ASN A 65 -12.88 1.04 0.23
CA ASN A 65 -11.96 -0.10 0.16
C ASN A 65 -10.53 0.28 0.56
N ALA A 66 -10.03 1.43 0.11
CA ALA A 66 -8.73 1.95 0.54
C ALA A 66 -8.72 2.22 2.06
N PHE A 67 -9.79 2.81 2.59
CA PHE A 67 -9.92 3.12 4.01
C PHE A 67 -9.91 1.86 4.90
N LYS A 68 -10.50 0.74 4.46
CA LYS A 68 -10.45 -0.54 5.20
C LYS A 68 -9.02 -1.01 5.47
N ILE A 69 -8.09 -0.69 4.58
CA ILE A 69 -6.69 -1.07 4.66
C ILE A 69 -5.90 -0.04 5.47
N VAL A 70 -5.93 1.23 5.06
CA VAL A 70 -5.08 2.29 5.62
C VAL A 70 -5.57 2.79 6.98
N ARG A 71 -6.89 2.74 7.22
CA ARG A 71 -7.56 3.17 8.46
C ARG A 71 -7.22 4.59 8.93
N ASP A 72 -6.82 5.46 8.00
CA ASP A 72 -6.52 6.86 8.29
C ASP A 72 -7.19 7.76 7.26
N LYS A 73 -8.01 8.70 7.75
CA LYS A 73 -8.77 9.63 6.90
C LYS A 73 -7.86 10.61 6.16
N LYS A 74 -6.80 11.11 6.81
CA LYS A 74 -5.87 12.09 6.21
C LYS A 74 -5.07 11.44 5.09
N VAL A 75 -4.56 10.24 5.32
CA VAL A 75 -3.80 9.49 4.32
C VAL A 75 -4.69 9.06 3.16
N THR A 76 -5.90 8.58 3.44
CA THR A 76 -6.87 8.24 2.38
C THR A 76 -7.24 9.47 1.55
N LYS A 77 -7.42 10.63 2.17
CA LYS A 77 -7.67 11.87 1.43
C LYS A 77 -6.50 12.23 0.52
N LYS A 78 -5.27 12.24 1.05
CA LYS A 78 -4.04 12.52 0.26
C LYS A 78 -3.87 11.54 -0.90
N LEU A 79 -4.18 10.26 -0.69
CA LEU A 79 -4.09 9.22 -1.71
C LEU A 79 -4.96 9.54 -2.93
N PHE A 80 -6.23 9.90 -2.75
CA PHE A 80 -7.14 10.16 -3.86
C PHE A 80 -6.99 11.57 -4.44
N ASP A 81 -6.70 12.57 -3.60
CA ASP A 81 -6.71 13.97 -4.02
C ASP A 81 -5.37 14.41 -4.62
N VAL A 82 -4.24 13.79 -4.22
CA VAL A 82 -2.89 14.22 -4.61
C VAL A 82 -2.13 13.11 -5.36
N ILE A 83 -2.06 11.91 -4.78
CA ILE A 83 -1.20 10.83 -5.30
C ILE A 83 -1.81 10.20 -6.56
N ALA A 84 -3.08 9.80 -6.51
CA ALA A 84 -3.73 9.10 -7.61
C ALA A 84 -3.79 9.92 -8.92
N PRO A 85 -4.11 11.24 -8.90
CA PRO A 85 -4.07 12.07 -10.11
C PRO A 85 -2.68 12.13 -10.76
N ARG A 86 -1.62 12.19 -9.95
CA ARG A 86 -0.21 12.22 -10.43
C ARG A 86 0.14 10.97 -11.25
N TYR A 87 -0.42 9.81 -10.89
CA TYR A 87 -0.14 8.53 -11.54
C TYR A 87 -1.24 8.03 -12.48
N LYS A 88 -2.22 8.87 -12.83
CA LYS A 88 -3.39 8.49 -13.64
C LYS A 88 -3.00 7.83 -14.97
N ASN A 89 -2.00 8.40 -15.66
CA ASN A 89 -1.56 7.93 -16.98
C ASN A 89 -0.47 6.84 -16.93
N ARG A 90 0.04 6.48 -15.74
CA ARG A 90 1.14 5.51 -15.61
C ARG A 90 0.62 4.08 -15.49
N SER A 91 0.89 3.20 -16.44
CA SER A 91 0.50 1.78 -16.38
C SER A 91 1.49 0.94 -15.56
N GLY A 92 1.42 1.06 -14.23
CA GLY A 92 2.20 0.25 -13.29
C GLY A 92 3.61 0.79 -12.99
N GLY A 93 4.25 0.21 -11.96
CA GLY A 93 5.59 0.61 -11.53
C GLY A 93 5.81 0.45 -10.03
#